data_AF-A0AAW0ESA4-F1
#
_entry.id   AF-A0AAW0ESA4-F1
#
_cell.length_a   1.000
_cell.length_b   1.000
_cell.length_c   1.000
_cell.angle_alpha   90.00
_cell.angle_beta   90.00
_cell.angle_gamma   90.00
#
_symmetry.space_group_name_H-M   'P 1'
#
loop_
_entity.id
_entity.type
_entity.pdbx_description
1 polymer ?
#
loop_
_entity_poly.entity_id
_entity_poly.type
_entity_poly.pdbx_seq_one_letter_code
_entity_poly.pdbx_strand_id
1 'polypeptide(L)'
;MRRFTSRVAAFAAAAPAAQQTRQLHFPISAPPIEIDYLDSDPLEFAVRTEARKCGFDDLQYMRELAFVRIKENPSIGDFRKMTPEERRDLFWGSDRQDFFRHLTHKLIGDPEHLYHRGW
;
A
#
# COMPACT_ATOMS: atom_id res chain seq x y z
N MET A 1 32.76 6.56 -60.44
CA MET A 1 31.36 6.16 -60.70
C MET A 1 31.25 4.64 -60.64
N ARG A 2 30.59 4.08 -59.61
CA ARG A 2 30.34 2.64 -59.48
C ARG A 2 28.91 2.38 -58.94
N ARG A 3 28.08 1.91 -59.88
CA ARG A 3 26.98 0.93 -59.80
C ARG A 3 25.86 1.12 -58.76
N PHE A 4 24.69 1.51 -59.28
CA PHE A 4 23.38 1.17 -58.75
C PHE A 4 22.97 -0.24 -59.20
N THR A 5 22.48 -1.08 -58.28
CA THR A 5 21.46 -2.11 -58.54
C THR A 5 20.60 -2.31 -57.28
N SER A 6 19.31 -2.48 -57.52
CA SER A 6 18.19 -2.38 -56.59
C SER A 6 17.60 -3.75 -56.23
N ARG A 7 16.89 -3.80 -55.09
CA ARG A 7 15.91 -4.81 -54.59
C ARG A 7 16.44 -6.11 -54.00
N VAL A 8 16.17 -6.33 -52.70
CA VAL A 8 15.16 -7.30 -52.20
C VAL A 8 14.64 -6.79 -50.84
N ALA A 9 13.32 -6.62 -50.74
CA ALA A 9 12.61 -6.46 -49.48
C ALA A 9 12.59 -7.80 -48.74
N ALA A 10 13.03 -7.82 -47.49
CA ALA A 10 12.77 -8.93 -46.57
C ALA A 10 12.25 -8.34 -45.26
N PHE A 11 10.93 -8.38 -45.15
CA PHE A 11 10.20 -8.27 -43.92
C PHE A 11 10.75 -9.27 -42.90
N ALA A 12 11.18 -8.79 -41.74
CA ALA A 12 11.29 -9.61 -40.54
C ALA A 12 11.01 -8.72 -39.32
N ALA A 13 9.71 -8.58 -39.06
CA ALA A 13 9.11 -8.46 -37.74
C ALA A 13 9.86 -7.61 -36.69
N ALA A 14 9.48 -6.34 -36.63
CA ALA A 14 9.20 -5.72 -35.34
C ALA A 14 8.16 -6.60 -34.64
N ALA A 15 8.60 -7.50 -33.78
CA ALA A 15 7.73 -8.07 -32.77
C ALA A 15 7.57 -6.98 -31.70
N PRO A 16 6.42 -6.29 -31.60
CA PRO A 16 6.15 -5.57 -30.38
C PRO A 16 6.17 -6.63 -29.29
N ALA A 17 6.95 -6.42 -28.23
CA ALA A 17 6.79 -7.18 -27.00
C ALA A 17 5.32 -7.03 -26.64
N ALA A 18 4.55 -8.09 -26.90
CA ALA A 18 3.16 -8.16 -26.51
C ALA A 18 3.20 -7.99 -24.99
N GLN A 19 2.89 -6.79 -24.51
CA GLN A 19 2.40 -6.59 -23.17
C GLN A 19 1.22 -7.55 -23.10
N GLN A 20 1.46 -8.72 -22.51
CA GLN A 20 0.39 -9.58 -22.05
C GLN A 20 -0.31 -8.78 -20.97
N THR A 21 -1.26 -7.96 -21.40
CA THR A 21 -2.28 -7.39 -20.55
C THR A 21 -2.98 -8.60 -19.97
N ARG A 22 -2.56 -9.03 -18.77
CA ARG A 22 -3.33 -10.00 -17.98
C ARG A 22 -4.71 -9.39 -17.91
N GLN A 23 -5.66 -9.96 -18.66
CA GLN A 23 -7.06 -9.62 -18.53
C GLN A 23 -7.43 -10.10 -17.13
N LEU A 24 -7.37 -9.17 -16.18
CA LEU A 24 -7.89 -9.41 -14.86
C LEU A 24 -9.38 -9.61 -15.07
N HIS A 25 -9.88 -10.80 -14.70
CA HIS A 25 -11.30 -11.14 -14.80
C HIS A 25 -12.20 -10.18 -14.01
N PHE A 26 -11.59 -9.38 -13.12
CA PHE A 26 -12.24 -8.32 -12.37
C PHE A 26 -11.48 -7.01 -12.58
N PRO A 27 -12.16 -5.89 -12.84
CA PRO A 27 -11.52 -4.59 -12.84
C PRO A 27 -10.93 -4.33 -11.45
N ILE A 28 -9.65 -3.94 -11.38
CA ILE A 28 -9.10 -3.30 -10.18
C ILE A 28 -9.66 -1.87 -10.17
N SER A 29 -10.96 -1.73 -9.92
CA SER A 29 -11.52 -0.45 -9.48
C SER A 29 -11.11 -0.28 -8.03
N ALA A 30 -10.61 0.91 -7.66
CA ALA A 30 -10.54 1.29 -6.26
C ALA A 30 -11.91 1.01 -5.60
N PRO A 31 -11.97 0.46 -4.38
CA PRO A 31 -13.25 0.20 -3.73
C PRO A 31 -14.07 1.51 -3.74
N PRO A 32 -15.26 1.53 -4.38
CA PRO A 32 -16.00 2.77 -4.65
C PRO A 32 -16.65 3.36 -3.40
N ILE A 33 -16.34 2.84 -2.21
CA ILE A 33 -16.94 3.20 -0.94
C ILE A 33 -15.84 3.87 -0.12
N GLU A 34 -16.02 5.17 0.14
CA GLU A 34 -15.29 5.84 1.20
C GLU A 34 -15.72 5.20 2.53
N ILE A 35 -14.76 4.59 3.24
CA ILE A 35 -15.02 3.88 4.48
C ILE A 35 -14.82 4.87 5.60
N ASP A 36 -15.91 5.22 6.27
CA ASP A 36 -15.88 5.97 7.52
C ASP A 36 -15.57 5.02 8.67
N TYR A 37 -14.48 5.30 9.37
CA TYR A 37 -14.02 4.51 10.50
C TYR A 37 -14.77 4.89 11.77
N LEU A 38 -15.54 3.93 12.30
CA LEU A 38 -16.26 4.08 13.55
C LEU A 38 -15.31 3.89 14.73
N ASP A 39 -15.61 4.56 15.84
CA ASP A 39 -14.83 4.39 17.07
C ASP A 39 -14.85 2.95 17.59
N SER A 40 -15.90 2.18 17.28
CA SER A 40 -16.05 0.77 17.64
C SER A 40 -15.26 -0.20 16.76
N ASP A 41 -14.75 0.26 15.62
CA ASP A 41 -14.05 -0.62 14.69
C ASP A 41 -12.69 -1.04 15.25
N PRO A 42 -12.24 -2.29 15.03
CA PRO A 42 -10.89 -2.70 15.39
C PRO A 42 -9.85 -1.94 14.58
N LEU A 43 -8.74 -1.54 15.21
CA LEU A 43 -7.64 -0.88 14.50
C LEU A 43 -7.08 -1.74 13.36
N GLU A 44 -7.02 -3.06 13.54
CA GLU A 44 -6.61 -4.00 12.48
C GLU A 44 -7.48 -3.87 11.22
N PHE A 45 -8.78 -3.61 11.37
CA PHE A 45 -9.68 -3.42 10.23
C PHE A 45 -9.27 -2.20 9.40
N ALA A 46 -8.93 -1.09 10.06
CA ALA A 46 -8.43 0.11 9.38
C ALA A 46 -7.08 -0.14 8.70
N VAL A 47 -6.13 -0.76 9.41
CA VAL A 47 -4.80 -1.11 8.88
C VAL A 47 -4.94 -1.97 7.63
N ARG A 48 -5.77 -3.02 7.67
CA ARG A 48 -6.03 -3.89 6.51
C ARG A 48 -6.62 -3.15 5.32
N THR A 49 -7.60 -2.31 5.61
CA THR A 49 -8.34 -1.59 4.58
C THR A 49 -7.45 -0.57 3.88
N GLU A 50 -6.68 0.20 4.64
CA GLU A 50 -5.74 1.17 4.06
C GLU A 50 -4.56 0.47 3.38
N ALA A 51 -4.05 -0.64 3.91
CA ALA A 51 -2.97 -1.40 3.25
C ALA A 51 -3.39 -1.86 1.84
N ARG A 52 -4.62 -2.35 1.68
CA ARG A 52 -5.18 -2.71 0.37
C ARG A 52 -5.30 -1.51 -0.56
N LYS A 53 -5.74 -0.35 -0.06
CA LYS A 53 -5.81 0.88 -0.85
C LYS A 53 -4.42 1.37 -1.28
N CYS A 54 -3.42 1.18 -0.44
CA CYS A 54 -2.01 1.46 -0.73
C CYS A 54 -1.34 0.40 -1.63
N GLY A 55 -2.09 -0.62 -2.10
CA GLY A 55 -1.60 -1.62 -3.04
C GLY A 55 -0.68 -2.67 -2.43
N PHE A 56 -0.76 -2.91 -1.11
CA PHE A 56 0.05 -3.93 -0.46
C PHE A 56 -0.43 -5.31 -0.96
N ASP A 57 0.52 -6.14 -1.38
CA ASP A 57 0.23 -7.56 -1.61
C ASP A 57 0.05 -8.30 -0.27
N ASP A 58 -0.48 -9.53 -0.30
CA ASP A 58 -0.77 -10.29 0.91
C ASP A 58 0.48 -10.56 1.77
N LEU A 59 1.66 -10.70 1.14
CA LEU A 59 2.92 -10.95 1.84
C LEU A 59 3.45 -9.69 2.53
N GLN A 60 3.36 -8.55 1.85
CA GLN A 60 3.67 -7.23 2.39
C GLN A 60 2.72 -6.91 3.54
N TYR A 61 1.41 -7.09 3.36
CA TYR A 61 0.43 -6.90 4.41
C TYR A 61 0.71 -7.77 5.65
N MET A 62 0.98 -9.07 5.46
CA MET A 62 1.32 -9.98 6.57
C MET A 62 2.62 -9.59 7.28
N ARG A 63 3.62 -9.09 6.55
CA ARG A 63 4.86 -8.58 7.14
C ARG A 63 4.59 -7.34 7.99
N GLU A 64 3.82 -6.39 7.47
CA GLU A 64 3.47 -5.18 8.22
C GLU A 64 2.64 -5.48 9.46
N LEU A 65 1.67 -6.41 9.36
CA LEU A 65 0.94 -6.90 10.52
C LEU A 65 1.84 -7.53 11.59
N ALA A 66 2.90 -8.24 11.20
CA ALA A 66 3.84 -8.81 12.16
C ALA A 66 4.63 -7.73 12.94
N PHE A 67 4.73 -6.53 12.38
CA PHE A 67 5.36 -5.37 13.00
C PHE A 67 4.38 -4.44 13.72
N VAL A 68 3.09 -4.52 13.41
CA VAL A 68 2.04 -4.01 14.29
C VAL A 68 1.93 -4.98 15.46
N ARG A 69 2.59 -4.70 16.58
CA ARG A 69 2.35 -5.45 17.83
C ARG A 69 1.03 -4.98 18.42
N ILE A 70 -0.04 -5.38 17.75
CA ILE A 70 -1.42 -5.31 18.21
C ILE A 70 -1.54 -6.27 19.40
N LYS A 71 -0.93 -5.94 20.55
CA LYS A 71 -0.99 -6.81 21.72
C LYS A 71 -2.42 -6.90 22.27
N GLU A 72 -3.30 -5.97 21.88
CA GLU A 72 -4.67 -5.84 22.42
C GLU A 72 -5.75 -5.41 21.38
N ASN A 73 -5.42 -5.19 20.11
CA ASN A 73 -6.32 -4.72 19.04
C ASN A 73 -7.27 -3.62 19.50
N PRO A 74 -6.71 -2.44 19.86
CA PRO A 74 -7.53 -1.34 20.34
C PRO A 74 -8.58 -0.98 19.30
N SER A 75 -9.69 -0.44 19.77
CA SER A 75 -10.65 0.17 18.87
C SER A 75 -10.04 1.43 18.24
N ILE A 76 -10.58 1.89 17.11
CA ILE A 76 -10.18 3.16 16.50
C ILE A 76 -10.45 4.32 17.48
N GLY A 77 -11.50 4.23 18.29
CA GLY A 77 -11.79 5.21 19.33
C GLY A 77 -10.69 5.26 20.41
N ASP A 78 -10.15 4.11 20.81
CA ASP A 78 -9.01 4.06 21.74
C ASP A 78 -7.75 4.61 21.08
N PHE A 79 -7.52 4.25 19.81
CA PHE A 79 -6.39 4.76 19.02
C PHE A 79 -6.40 6.29 18.89
N ARG A 80 -7.57 6.90 18.73
CA ARG A 80 -7.75 8.37 18.69
C ARG A 80 -7.41 9.05 20.02
N LYS A 81 -7.66 8.36 21.14
CA LYS A 81 -7.40 8.87 22.50
C LYS A 81 -5.97 8.68 22.97
N MET A 82 -5.23 7.76 22.35
CA MET A 82 -3.81 7.54 22.64
C MET A 82 -2.98 8.80 22.40
N THR A 83 -1.91 8.92 23.15
CA THR A 83 -0.82 9.86 22.88
C THR A 83 0.00 9.39 21.66
N PRO A 84 0.72 10.31 20.98
CA PRO A 84 1.62 9.92 19.89
C PRO A 84 2.65 8.86 20.31
N GLU A 85 3.14 8.93 21.55
CA GLU A 85 4.05 7.93 22.11
C GLU A 85 3.42 6.54 22.23
N GLU A 86 2.19 6.45 22.75
CA GLU A 86 1.45 5.18 22.85
C GLU A 86 1.15 4.61 21.46
N ARG A 87 0.75 5.46 20.50
CA ARG A 87 0.54 5.03 19.11
C ARG A 87 1.82 4.48 18.51
N ARG A 88 2.95 5.17 18.70
CA ARG A 88 4.25 4.75 18.17
C ARG A 88 4.69 3.39 18.70
N ASP A 89 4.42 3.11 19.97
CA ASP A 89 4.78 1.83 20.58
C ASP A 89 3.98 0.65 19.99
N LEU A 90 2.82 0.90 19.35
CA LEU A 90 2.07 -0.11 18.59
C LEU A 90 2.75 -0.54 17.28
N PHE A 91 3.56 0.33 16.66
CA PHE A 91 4.13 0.13 15.32
C PHE A 91 5.66 0.04 15.29
N TRP A 92 6.27 -0.22 16.44
CA TRP A 92 7.73 -0.18 16.70
C TRP A 92 8.62 -0.96 15.72
N GLY A 93 8.07 -1.89 14.93
CA GLY A 93 8.85 -2.77 14.05
C GLY A 93 8.86 -2.43 12.55
N SER A 94 8.02 -1.51 12.07
CA SER A 94 7.84 -1.34 10.63
C SER A 94 8.78 -0.30 9.99
N ASP A 95 9.25 -0.61 8.78
CA ASP A 95 9.97 0.29 7.88
C ASP A 95 9.04 1.12 6.96
N ARG A 96 7.73 0.82 6.93
CA ARG A 96 6.70 1.50 6.11
C ARG A 96 6.12 2.74 6.78
N GLN A 97 7.01 3.69 7.08
CA GLN A 97 6.67 4.95 7.74
C GLN A 97 5.71 5.82 6.92
N ASP A 98 5.80 5.76 5.60
CA ASP A 98 4.88 6.40 4.66
C ASP A 98 3.43 5.97 4.90
N PHE A 99 3.24 4.67 5.12
CA PHE A 99 1.94 4.06 5.35
C PHE A 99 1.36 4.44 6.71
N PHE A 100 2.14 4.37 7.79
CA PHE A 100 1.62 4.74 9.12
C PHE A 100 1.36 6.24 9.26
N ARG A 101 2.12 7.09 8.56
CA ARG A 101 1.81 8.52 8.45
C ARG A 101 0.49 8.75 7.71
N HIS A 102 0.22 8.00 6.65
CA HIS A 102 -1.06 8.05 5.94
C HIS A 102 -2.21 7.55 6.82
N LEU A 103 -2.01 6.43 7.53
CA LEU A 103 -3.00 5.84 8.42
C LEU A 103 -3.37 6.79 9.56
N THR A 104 -2.40 7.41 10.23
CA THR A 104 -2.67 8.38 11.30
C THR A 104 -3.42 9.59 10.76
N HIS A 105 -3.00 10.17 9.65
CA HIS A 105 -3.76 11.24 8.99
C HIS A 105 -5.21 10.83 8.68
N LYS A 106 -5.45 9.58 8.26
CA LYS A 106 -6.80 9.07 8.01
C LYS A 106 -7.64 8.85 9.28
N LEU A 107 -7.04 8.40 10.38
CA LEU A 107 -7.76 8.02 11.59
C LEU A 107 -7.95 9.16 12.59
N ILE A 108 -6.98 10.06 12.71
CA ILE A 108 -6.95 11.16 13.68
C ILE A 108 -6.91 12.55 13.04
N GLY A 109 -6.68 12.65 11.73
CA GLY A 109 -6.59 13.92 11.01
C GLY A 109 -5.22 14.59 11.02
N ASP A 110 -4.29 14.10 11.85
CA ASP A 110 -2.92 14.62 11.96
C ASP A 110 -1.91 13.53 11.54
N PRO A 111 -1.03 13.78 10.54
CA PRO A 111 0.01 12.83 10.18
C PRO A 111 1.07 12.73 11.26
N GLU A 112 1.19 11.55 11.87
CA GLU A 112 2.21 11.30 12.88
C GLU A 112 3.38 10.48 12.33
N HIS A 113 4.58 10.84 12.79
CA HIS A 113 5.77 10.06 12.54
C HIS A 113 6.00 9.07 13.69
N LEU A 114 5.72 7.80 13.42
CA LEU A 114 5.85 6.72 14.39
C LEU A 114 7.28 6.15 14.35
N TYR A 115 8.28 7.00 14.66
CA TYR A 115 9.70 6.60 14.68
C TYR A 115 10.01 5.61 15.81
N HIS A 116 10.87 4.63 15.55
CA HIS A 116 11.63 4.00 16.63
C HIS A 116 12.67 5.02 17.14
N ARG A 117 12.69 5.33 18.45
CA ARG A 117 13.82 6.06 19.07
C ARG A 117 15.09 5.21 18.95
N GLY A 118 15.95 5.48 17.97
CA GLY A 118 17.21 4.73 17.80
C GLY A 118 17.83 4.66 16.40
N TRP A 119 17.31 5.41 15.42
CA TRP A 119 17.97 5.61 14.12
C TRP A 119 18.46 7.04 13.99
#